data_AF-D3YXZ0-F1
#
_entry.id   AF-D3YXZ0-F1
#
_cell.length_a   1.000
_cell.length_b   1.000
_cell.length_c   1.000
_cell.angle_alpha   90.00
_cell.angle_beta   90.00
_cell.angle_gamma   90.00
#
_symmetry.space_group_name_H-M   'P 1'
#
loop_
_entity.id
_entity.type
_entity.pdbx_description
1 polymer ?
#
loop_
_entity_poly.entity_id
_entity_poly.type
_entity_poly.pdbx_seq_one_letter_code
_entity_poly.pdbx_strand_id
1 'polypeptide(L)'
;MPKEKYDPPDPRRIYTIMSAEEVANGKKSHWAELEISGRVRSLSTSLWSLTHLTALHLNDNNLARIPPDIAKLHNLVYLDLSSNKLRSLPAELGNMVSLRELLLNDNYLRVLPYELGRLFQLQTLGLTGN
;
A
#
# COMPACT_ATOMS: atom_id res chain seq x y z
N MET A 1 -29.33 -16.58 -3.73
CA MET A 1 -27.87 -16.69 -3.97
C MET A 1 -27.15 -16.03 -2.81
N PRO A 2 -26.41 -16.76 -1.96
CA PRO A 2 -25.68 -16.15 -0.87
C PRO A 2 -24.51 -15.36 -1.45
N LYS A 3 -24.40 -14.08 -1.08
CA LYS A 3 -23.21 -13.27 -1.36
C LYS A 3 -22.07 -13.90 -0.56
N GLU A 4 -21.07 -14.47 -1.23
CA GLU A 4 -19.81 -14.85 -0.59
C GLU A 4 -19.27 -13.60 0.09
N LYS A 5 -19.24 -13.62 1.43
CA LYS A 5 -18.51 -12.63 2.20
C LYS A 5 -17.04 -12.87 1.88
N TYR A 6 -16.42 -11.90 1.23
CA TYR A 6 -14.96 -11.82 1.16
C TYR A 6 -14.47 -11.68 2.60
N ASP A 7 -13.96 -12.78 3.17
CA ASP A 7 -13.16 -12.74 4.38
C ASP A 7 -11.74 -12.32 3.95
N PRO A 8 -11.25 -11.14 4.37
CA PRO A 8 -9.89 -10.75 4.05
C PRO A 8 -8.93 -11.76 4.72
N PRO A 9 -7.85 -12.17 4.04
CA PRO A 9 -6.83 -13.00 4.66
C PRO A 9 -6.25 -12.24 5.86
N ASP A 10 -6.41 -12.77 7.07
CA ASP A 10 -5.78 -12.24 8.28
C ASP A 10 -4.25 -12.17 8.07
N PRO A 11 -3.64 -10.96 7.97
CA PRO A 11 -2.24 -10.84 7.68
C PRO A 11 -1.46 -10.40 8.92
N ARG A 12 -1.89 -10.74 10.15
CA ARG A 12 -0.97 -10.64 11.30
C ARG A 12 0.00 -11.82 11.32
N ARG A 13 0.67 -12.09 10.20
CA ARG A 13 1.90 -12.88 10.20
C ARG A 13 2.97 -12.05 10.90
N ILE A 14 3.15 -12.31 12.19
CA ILE A 14 4.25 -11.80 12.99
C ILE A 14 5.54 -12.37 12.41
N TYR A 15 6.10 -11.73 11.38
CA TYR A 15 7.43 -12.06 10.91
C TYR A 15 8.44 -11.53 11.92
N THR A 16 9.14 -12.46 12.55
CA THR A 16 10.26 -12.27 13.46
C THR A 16 11.16 -11.15 12.97
N ILE A 17 11.32 -10.12 13.81
CA ILE A 17 12.25 -9.02 13.61
C ILE A 17 13.64 -9.64 13.44
N MET A 18 14.31 -9.33 12.33
CA MET A 18 15.64 -9.83 12.02
C MET A 18 16.60 -9.48 13.17
N SER A 19 17.45 -10.42 13.59
CA SER A 19 18.32 -10.16 14.76
C SER A 19 19.40 -9.12 14.42
N ALA A 20 19.91 -8.42 15.43
CA ALA A 20 20.98 -7.42 15.23
C ALA A 20 22.25 -8.02 14.58
N GLU A 21 22.52 -9.31 14.81
CA GLU A 21 23.64 -10.03 14.20
C GLU A 21 23.44 -10.29 12.71
N GLU A 22 22.20 -10.50 12.26
CA GLU A 22 21.90 -10.67 10.84
C GLU A 22 22.08 -9.36 10.06
N VAL A 23 21.66 -8.23 10.65
CA VAL A 23 21.91 -6.88 10.11
C VAL A 23 23.41 -6.59 10.02
N ALA A 24 24.16 -6.94 11.07
CA ALA A 24 25.62 -6.75 11.11
C ALA A 24 26.36 -7.60 10.05
N ASN A 25 25.82 -8.75 9.68
CA ASN A 25 26.36 -9.64 8.63
C ASN A 25 25.91 -9.25 7.21
N GLY A 26 25.29 -8.08 7.04
CA GLY A 26 24.88 -7.58 5.73
C GLY A 26 23.67 -8.33 5.14
N LYS A 27 22.98 -9.18 5.91
CA LYS A 27 21.67 -9.69 5.50
C LYS A 27 20.71 -8.51 5.47
N LYS A 28 20.17 -8.25 4.29
CA LYS A 28 19.01 -7.37 4.15
C LYS A 28 17.78 -8.21 4.45
N SER A 29 16.98 -7.75 5.39
CA SER A 29 15.65 -8.30 5.58
C SER A 29 14.83 -8.02 4.33
N HIS A 30 14.43 -9.08 3.65
CA HIS A 30 13.47 -9.04 2.55
C HIS A 30 12.09 -9.29 3.12
N TRP A 31 11.57 -8.34 3.92
CA TRP A 31 10.15 -8.39 4.26
C TRP A 31 9.37 -8.06 3.01
N ALA A 32 8.57 -9.02 2.53
CA ALA A 32 7.70 -8.80 1.37
C ALA A 32 6.52 -7.88 1.73
N GLU A 33 6.27 -7.66 3.02
CA GLU A 33 5.12 -6.94 3.55
C GLU A 33 5.61 -5.89 4.56
N LEU A 34 5.02 -4.70 4.54
CA LEU A 34 5.34 -3.62 5.47
C LEU A 34 4.07 -2.95 5.96
N GLU A 35 3.91 -2.87 7.28
CA GLU A 35 2.86 -2.10 7.94
C GLU A 35 3.46 -0.89 8.65
N ILE A 36 2.86 0.27 8.43
CA ILE A 36 3.21 1.51 9.12
C ILE A 36 1.92 2.04 9.73
N SER A 37 1.88 2.10 11.06
CA SER A 37 0.74 2.61 11.83
C SER A 37 1.19 3.66 12.86
N GLY A 38 0.23 4.35 13.50
CA GLY A 38 0.54 5.36 14.52
C GLY A 38 0.28 6.82 14.13
N ARG A 39 -0.76 7.10 13.31
CA ARG A 39 -1.18 8.47 12.93
C ARG A 39 -0.13 9.25 12.14
N VAL A 40 0.62 8.53 11.30
CA VAL A 40 1.68 9.09 10.48
C VAL A 40 1.12 10.12 9.51
N ARG A 41 1.77 11.29 9.41
CA ARG A 41 1.37 12.39 8.51
C ARG A 41 2.21 12.46 7.23
N SER A 42 3.41 11.89 7.27
CA SER A 42 4.39 11.93 6.20
C SER A 42 5.26 10.69 6.23
N LEU A 43 5.58 10.17 5.05
CA LEU A 43 6.44 9.01 4.88
C LEU A 43 7.82 9.47 4.42
N SER A 44 8.87 8.81 4.93
CA SER A 44 10.24 9.07 4.50
C SER A 44 10.45 8.63 3.04
N THR A 45 11.27 9.37 2.29
CA THR A 45 11.58 9.04 0.90
C THR A 45 12.29 7.71 0.74
N SER A 46 12.97 7.24 1.79
CA SER A 46 13.62 5.92 1.79
C SER A 46 12.64 4.76 1.64
N LEU A 47 11.37 4.94 2.03
CA LEU A 47 10.32 3.92 1.87
C LEU A 47 10.18 3.49 0.39
N TRP A 48 10.29 4.44 -0.53
CA TRP A 48 10.10 4.20 -1.97
C TRP A 48 11.28 3.46 -2.62
N SER A 49 12.37 3.22 -1.87
CA SER A 49 13.50 2.41 -2.32
C SER A 49 13.32 0.92 -2.03
N LEU A 50 12.29 0.54 -1.27
CA LEU A 50 11.99 -0.84 -0.90
C LEU A 50 11.25 -1.57 -2.02
N THR A 51 11.86 -1.66 -3.20
CA THR A 51 11.24 -2.23 -4.42
C THR A 51 10.91 -3.71 -4.34
N HIS A 52 11.37 -4.40 -3.29
CA HIS A 52 11.04 -5.80 -3.01
C HIS A 52 9.69 -5.98 -2.30
N LEU A 53 9.04 -4.90 -1.87
CA LEU A 53 7.73 -4.97 -1.22
C LEU A 53 6.65 -5.47 -2.21
N THR A 54 5.83 -6.37 -1.71
CA THR A 54 4.65 -6.94 -2.37
C THR A 54 3.35 -6.52 -1.67
N ALA A 55 3.38 -6.21 -0.37
CA ALA A 55 2.26 -5.63 0.35
C ALA A 55 2.69 -4.41 1.18
N LEU A 56 1.88 -3.35 1.15
CA LEU A 56 2.09 -2.14 1.93
C LEU A 56 0.79 -1.72 2.62
N HIS A 57 0.80 -1.78 3.95
CA HIS A 57 -0.30 -1.38 4.82
C HIS A 57 0.00 0.00 5.41
N LEU A 58 -0.78 0.98 4.98
CA LEU A 58 -0.71 2.37 5.42
C LEU A 58 -2.06 2.85 5.99
N ASN A 59 -2.98 1.93 6.25
CA ASN A 59 -4.29 2.22 6.81
C ASN A 59 -4.22 2.89 8.19
N ASP A 60 -5.29 3.58 8.56
CA ASP A 60 -5.45 4.21 9.88
C ASP A 60 -4.33 5.21 10.24
N ASN A 61 -3.93 6.02 9.25
CA ASN A 61 -2.96 7.09 9.40
C ASN A 61 -3.57 8.47 9.09
N ASN A 62 -2.72 9.50 9.09
CA ASN A 62 -3.11 10.88 8.84
C ASN A 62 -2.48 11.41 7.54
N LEU A 63 -2.24 10.53 6.56
CA LEU A 63 -1.61 10.90 5.30
C LEU A 63 -2.55 11.80 4.51
N ALA A 64 -2.07 12.99 4.16
CA ALA A 64 -2.82 13.94 3.34
C ALA A 64 -2.54 13.80 1.84
N ARG A 65 -1.41 13.16 1.49
CA ARG A 65 -0.95 12.92 0.11
C ARG A 65 -0.05 11.70 0.06
N ILE A 66 0.03 11.09 -1.11
CA ILE A 66 1.03 10.08 -1.47
C ILE A 66 1.91 10.67 -2.58
N PRO A 67 3.25 10.62 -2.46
CA PRO A 67 4.14 11.13 -3.51
C PRO A 67 4.12 10.20 -4.73
N PRO A 68 4.43 10.73 -5.93
CA PRO A 68 4.51 9.94 -7.16
C PRO A 68 5.57 8.82 -7.08
N ASP A 69 6.56 8.96 -6.19
CA ASP A 69 7.57 7.93 -5.92
C ASP A 69 7.01 6.58 -5.49
N ILE A 70 5.75 6.50 -5.04
CA ILE A 70 5.10 5.21 -4.74
C ILE A 70 5.14 4.25 -5.94
N ALA A 71 5.14 4.79 -7.17
CA ALA A 71 5.22 4.00 -8.40
C ALA A 71 6.55 3.23 -8.56
N LYS A 72 7.58 3.55 -7.78
CA LYS A 72 8.84 2.79 -7.74
C LYS A 72 8.64 1.38 -7.16
N LEU A 73 7.60 1.18 -6.36
CA LEU A 73 7.21 -0.10 -5.78
C LEU A 73 6.48 -0.98 -6.83
N HIS A 74 7.15 -1.27 -7.94
CA HIS A 74 6.58 -1.98 -9.10
C HIS A 74 6.18 -3.43 -8.83
N ASN A 75 6.70 -4.05 -7.77
CA ASN A 75 6.35 -5.41 -7.34
C ASN A 75 5.17 -5.45 -6.36
N LEU A 76 4.60 -4.29 -6.01
CA LEU A 76 3.50 -4.21 -5.06
C LEU A 76 2.23 -4.81 -5.67
N VAL A 77 1.64 -5.76 -4.94
CA VAL A 77 0.41 -6.48 -5.28
C VAL A 77 -0.76 -5.96 -4.44
N TYR A 78 -0.50 -5.61 -3.19
CA TYR A 78 -1.48 -5.11 -2.23
C TYR A 78 -1.07 -3.74 -1.69
N LEU A 79 -1.98 -2.76 -1.79
CA LEU A 79 -1.81 -1.43 -1.22
C LEU A 79 -3.07 -1.01 -0.46
N ASP A 80 -2.92 -0.82 0.85
CA ASP A 80 -3.98 -0.31 1.70
C ASP A 80 -3.66 1.09 2.19
N LEU A 81 -4.47 2.05 1.75
CA LEU A 81 -4.44 3.46 2.09
C LEU A 81 -5.74 3.88 2.78
N SER A 82 -6.54 2.94 3.27
CA SER A 82 -7.83 3.22 3.90
C SER A 82 -7.70 4.07 5.16
N SER A 83 -8.77 4.73 5.58
CA SER A 83 -8.80 5.54 6.81
C SER A 83 -7.67 6.57 6.89
N ASN A 84 -7.47 7.34 5.81
CA ASN A 84 -6.47 8.40 5.74
C ASN A 84 -7.13 9.76 5.42
N LYS A 85 -6.35 10.75 5.02
CA LYS A 85 -6.84 12.10 4.66
C LYS A 85 -6.53 12.47 3.22
N LEU A 86 -6.44 11.48 2.33
CA LEU A 86 -6.08 11.67 0.93
C LEU A 86 -7.19 12.40 0.19
N ARG A 87 -6.84 13.48 -0.52
CA ARG A 87 -7.76 14.26 -1.36
C ARG A 87 -7.58 14.00 -2.85
N SER A 88 -6.42 13.46 -3.23
CA SER A 88 -6.07 13.08 -4.58
C SER A 88 -5.03 11.95 -4.53
N LEU A 89 -4.88 11.28 -5.67
CA LEU A 89 -3.83 10.28 -5.89
C LEU A 89 -2.89 10.76 -6.99
N PRO A 90 -1.60 10.38 -6.94
CA PRO A 90 -0.68 10.63 -8.04
C PRO A 90 -1.08 9.82 -9.28
N ALA A 91 -0.91 10.41 -10.47
CA ALA A 91 -1.14 9.74 -11.76
C ALA A 91 -0.24 8.51 -11.93
N GLU A 92 0.96 8.58 -11.36
CA GLU A 92 1.99 7.55 -11.41
C GLU A 92 1.55 6.25 -10.72
N LEU A 93 0.51 6.26 -9.89
CA LEU A 93 -0.06 5.03 -9.33
C LEU A 93 -0.51 4.07 -10.44
N GLY A 94 -0.90 4.59 -11.61
CA GLY A 94 -1.23 3.78 -12.80
C GLY A 94 -0.05 3.00 -13.40
N ASN A 95 1.19 3.28 -13.00
CA ASN A 95 2.37 2.53 -13.45
C ASN A 95 2.62 1.25 -12.63
N MET A 96 1.89 1.03 -11.54
CA MET A 96 2.04 -0.14 -10.66
C MET A 96 1.28 -1.35 -11.21
N VAL A 97 1.70 -1.84 -12.39
CA VAL A 97 0.97 -2.86 -13.17
C VAL A 97 0.77 -4.21 -12.47
N SER A 98 1.53 -4.50 -11.41
CA SER A 98 1.42 -5.71 -10.59
C SER A 98 0.31 -5.62 -9.54
N LEU A 99 -0.28 -4.44 -9.33
CA LEU A 99 -1.23 -4.19 -8.25
C LEU A 99 -2.56 -4.91 -8.52
N ARG A 100 -3.00 -5.69 -7.55
CA ARG A 100 -4.25 -6.46 -7.58
C ARG A 100 -5.29 -5.90 -6.62
N GLU A 101 -4.85 -5.38 -5.49
CA GLU A 101 -5.73 -4.82 -4.47
C GLU A 101 -5.29 -3.40 -4.12
N LEU A 102 -6.21 -2.45 -4.33
CA LEU A 102 -6.03 -1.05 -3.96
C LEU A 102 -7.20 -0.63 -3.08
N LEU A 103 -6.94 -0.46 -1.78
CA LEU A 103 -7.94 -0.04 -0.81
C LEU A 103 -7.75 1.44 -0.49
N LEU A 104 -8.76 2.25 -0.79
CA LEU A 104 -8.77 3.71 -0.59
C LEU A 104 -9.98 4.15 0.25
N ASN A 105 -10.61 3.23 0.96
CA ASN A 105 -11.82 3.49 1.73
C ASN A 105 -11.57 4.61 2.77
N ASP A 106 -12.62 5.34 3.14
CA ASP A 106 -12.58 6.33 4.22
C ASP A 106 -11.45 7.37 4.06
N ASN A 107 -11.42 8.00 2.88
CA ASN A 107 -10.55 9.11 2.54
C ASN A 107 -11.41 10.33 2.13
N TYR A 108 -10.86 11.28 1.37
CA TYR A 108 -11.59 12.45 0.85
C TYR A 108 -11.41 12.58 -0.67
N LEU A 109 -11.30 11.46 -1.38
CA LEU A 109 -11.03 11.43 -2.82
C LEU A 109 -12.30 11.82 -3.59
N ARG A 110 -12.21 12.92 -4.35
CA ARG A 110 -13.32 13.34 -5.24
C ARG A 110 -13.16 12.82 -6.66
N VAL A 111 -11.93 12.60 -7.09
CA VAL A 111 -11.56 12.20 -8.44
C VAL A 111 -10.44 11.19 -8.36
N LEU A 112 -10.50 10.19 -9.22
CA LEU A 112 -9.43 9.24 -9.46
C LEU A 112 -8.66 9.64 -10.73
N PRO A 113 -7.32 9.53 -10.75
CA PRO A 113 -6.55 9.79 -11.96
C PRO A 113 -6.91 8.79 -13.05
N TYR A 114 -7.00 9.25 -14.30
CA TYR A 114 -7.40 8.39 -15.43
C TYR A 114 -6.38 7.27 -15.65
N GLU A 115 -5.13 7.48 -15.22
CA GLU A 115 -4.04 6.51 -15.29
C GLU A 115 -4.32 5.24 -14.47
N LEU A 116 -5.23 5.25 -13.49
CA LEU A 116 -5.64 4.00 -12.83
C LEU A 116 -6.26 2.99 -13.79
N GLY A 117 -6.78 3.43 -14.94
CA GLY A 117 -7.22 2.55 -16.01
C GLY A 117 -6.11 1.66 -16.61
N ARG A 118 -4.83 1.93 -16.31
CA ARG A 118 -3.69 1.09 -16.72
C ARG A 118 -3.43 -0.09 -15.78
N LEU A 119 -4.12 -0.15 -14.64
CA LEU A 119 -3.99 -1.24 -13.67
C LEU A 119 -4.78 -2.48 -14.13
N PHE A 120 -4.34 -3.10 -15.22
CA PHE A 120 -5.05 -4.22 -15.85
C PHE A 120 -5.14 -5.48 -14.97
N GLN A 121 -4.29 -5.59 -13.94
CA GLN A 121 -4.31 -6.69 -12.98
C GLN A 121 -5.16 -6.39 -11.74
N LEU A 122 -5.75 -5.20 -11.62
CA LEU A 122 -6.52 -4.81 -10.45
C LEU A 122 -7.81 -5.62 -10.37
N GLN A 123 -7.98 -6.31 -9.25
CA GLN A 123 -9.13 -7.17 -8.95
C GLN A 123 -10.07 -6.47 -7.96
N THR A 124 -9.49 -5.75 -6.99
CA THR A 124 -10.23 -5.07 -5.93
C THR A 124 -9.85 -3.60 -5.89
N LEU A 125 -10.85 -2.73 -6.02
CA LEU A 125 -10.73 -1.29 -5.81
C LEU A 125 -11.73 -0.85 -4.74
N GLY A 126 -11.24 -0.60 -3.53
CA GLY A 126 -12.05 -0.11 -2.42
C GLY A 126 -12.15 1.41 -2.43
N LEU A 127 -13.35 1.97 -2.52
CA LEU A 127 -13.59 3.43 -2.57
C LEU A 127 -14.69 3.89 -1.60
N THR A 128 -15.18 3.02 -0.72
CA THR A 128 -16.31 3.35 0.16
C THR A 128 -15.92 4.46 1.13
N GLY A 129 -16.80 5.43 1.39
CA GLY A 129 -16.55 6.47 2.40
C GLY A 129 -15.60 7.60 1.98
N ASN A 130 -15.41 7.83 0.67
CA ASN A 130 -14.66 8.97 0.13
C ASN A 130 -15.47 10.25 -0.08
#